data_AF-A0A428PQT8-F1
#
_entry.id   AF-A0A428PQT8-F1
#
_cell.length_a   1.000
_cell.length_b   1.000
_cell.length_c   1.000
_cell.angle_alpha   90.00
_cell.angle_beta   90.00
_cell.angle_gamma   90.00
#
_symmetry.space_group_name_H-M   'P 1'
#
loop_
_entity.id
_entity.type
_entity.pdbx_description
1 polymer ?
#
loop_
_entity_poly.entity_id
_entity_poly.type
_entity_poly.pdbx_seq_one_letter_code
_entity_poly.pdbx_strand_id
1 'polypeptide(L)'
;MLRFILVLLFSFAIGPALGVTTKSPTLICDQWCASKFTSLAARRTCIRDAKNWKGSCYTCGPKASTTTKTLCGNGCVDLKKDRNNCGACRNVCKKYQSCDQGSCVCLAGLTLCGDSCRNLLTDNNNCGSCGNKCSGGMICSAGIGVCPAGMTSCNGVCKNLSKDKNNCGYCDVGCYGEALCTGGYCACPGGKTLCGEKCLDTMANDPNNCGWCGYQCQSGTCVGGKCVCPAGSGLCENKCFNFNTNNEHCRRCWNTCSLGTTCIAGQCTCPAGQSLCQGLWCATLENNNFACGKCGNMCMGNTVCVGRSCQCLNNRKLCDGWCTAVDYDRTNCGDCGVKASLFPSPDFLDLILHSAQITACAAEVFANAAWAKQYAANRVETLTMTIITVEPVVEYAQMADDVLRDFVTAMYVPKVG
;
A
#
# COMPACT_ATOMS: atom_id res chain seq x y z
N MET A 1 -37.27 -135.11 65.42
CA MET A 1 -35.93 -134.69 65.88
C MET A 1 -35.79 -133.21 65.53
N LEU A 2 -36.25 -132.26 66.33
CA LEU A 2 -35.78 -131.80 67.64
C LEU A 2 -34.28 -131.44 67.68
N ARG A 3 -33.99 -130.14 67.78
CA ARG A 3 -32.89 -129.46 68.51
C ARG A 3 -32.92 -127.97 68.13
N PHE A 4 -33.72 -127.12 68.80
CA PHE A 4 -33.38 -126.35 70.02
C PHE A 4 -32.02 -125.66 69.99
N ILE A 5 -32.04 -124.34 69.73
CA ILE A 5 -31.04 -123.37 70.22
C ILE A 5 -31.83 -122.17 70.76
N LEU A 6 -31.79 -122.00 72.08
CA LEU A 6 -32.12 -120.77 72.81
C LEU A 6 -31.15 -119.66 72.38
N VAL A 7 -31.57 -118.39 72.47
CA VAL A 7 -30.88 -117.31 73.23
C VAL A 7 -31.51 -115.93 72.94
N LEU A 8 -32.05 -115.37 74.02
CA LEU A 8 -32.13 -113.95 74.42
C LEU A 8 -33.02 -112.96 73.65
N LEU A 9 -34.19 -112.72 74.25
CA LEU A 9 -34.94 -111.46 74.22
C LEU A 9 -34.11 -110.34 74.86
N PHE A 10 -33.79 -109.31 74.09
CA PHE A 10 -33.52 -107.96 74.63
C PHE A 10 -34.50 -106.98 74.00
N SER A 11 -35.22 -106.31 74.89
CA SER A 11 -36.35 -105.43 74.65
C SER A 11 -35.99 -104.27 73.71
N PHE A 12 -36.75 -104.13 72.63
CA PHE A 12 -36.81 -102.90 71.84
C PHE A 12 -37.47 -101.80 72.67
N ALA A 13 -36.66 -100.93 73.27
CA ALA A 13 -37.13 -99.63 73.71
C ALA A 13 -37.32 -98.75 72.47
N ILE A 14 -38.57 -98.54 72.09
CA ILE A 14 -38.98 -97.55 71.10
C ILE A 14 -38.77 -96.18 71.76
N GLY A 15 -37.64 -95.54 71.47
CA GLY A 15 -37.43 -94.13 71.77
C GLY A 15 -38.22 -93.26 70.78
N PRO A 16 -38.88 -92.19 71.22
CA PRO A 16 -39.71 -91.37 70.35
C PRO A 16 -38.83 -90.61 69.34
N ALA A 17 -39.23 -90.69 68.08
CA ALA A 17 -38.76 -89.79 67.03
C ALA A 17 -39.27 -88.38 67.33
N LEU A 18 -38.51 -87.63 68.13
CA LEU A 18 -38.66 -86.19 68.29
C LEU A 18 -37.30 -85.54 68.07
N GLY A 19 -37.20 -84.83 66.96
CA GLY A 19 -36.01 -84.07 66.61
C GLY A 19 -35.96 -83.81 65.13
N VAL A 20 -36.87 -82.96 64.64
CA VAL A 20 -36.57 -82.13 63.47
C VAL A 20 -35.16 -81.61 63.68
N THR A 21 -34.19 -82.11 62.91
CA THR A 21 -32.80 -81.68 63.03
C THR A 21 -32.75 -80.23 62.57
N THR A 22 -32.97 -79.29 63.47
CA THR A 22 -32.40 -77.96 63.33
C THR A 22 -30.90 -78.18 63.47
N LYS A 23 -30.23 -78.48 62.33
CA LYS A 23 -28.78 -78.59 62.29
C LYS A 23 -28.22 -77.38 63.05
N SER A 24 -27.42 -77.62 64.09
CA SER A 24 -26.76 -76.55 64.84
C SER A 24 -26.19 -75.52 63.86
N PRO A 25 -26.31 -74.20 64.09
CA PRO A 25 -25.79 -73.17 63.20
C PRO A 25 -24.33 -73.43 62.76
N THR A 26 -23.54 -74.06 63.63
CA THR A 26 -22.17 -74.49 63.36
C THR A 26 -22.06 -75.62 62.34
N LEU A 27 -22.95 -76.61 62.35
CA LEU A 27 -22.92 -77.76 61.42
C LEU A 27 -23.15 -77.34 59.96
N ILE A 28 -24.02 -76.34 59.73
CA ILE A 28 -24.25 -75.78 58.39
C ILE A 28 -22.97 -75.09 57.88
N CYS A 29 -22.30 -74.33 58.75
CA CYS A 29 -21.03 -73.69 58.41
C CYS A 29 -19.91 -74.71 58.19
N ASP A 30 -19.83 -75.77 58.99
CA ASP A 30 -18.79 -76.81 58.85
C ASP A 30 -18.87 -77.52 57.50
N GLN A 31 -20.08 -77.91 57.09
CA GLN A 31 -20.34 -78.53 55.78
C GLN A 31 -20.02 -77.57 54.63
N TRP A 32 -20.43 -76.30 54.75
CA TRP A 32 -20.14 -75.29 53.73
C TRP A 32 -18.64 -74.99 53.61
N CYS A 33 -17.93 -74.80 54.73
CA CYS A 33 -16.49 -74.59 54.76
C CYS A 33 -15.74 -75.79 54.14
N ALA A 34 -16.16 -77.02 54.42
CA ALA A 34 -15.56 -78.21 53.82
C ALA A 34 -15.73 -78.25 52.29
N SER A 35 -16.88 -77.78 51.79
CA SER A 35 -17.19 -77.75 50.35
C SER A 35 -16.48 -76.63 49.58
N LYS A 36 -16.23 -75.48 50.22
CA LYS A 36 -15.71 -74.28 49.53
C LYS A 36 -14.20 -74.10 49.64
N PHE A 37 -13.56 -74.65 50.68
CA PHE A 37 -12.13 -74.48 50.91
C PHE A 37 -11.39 -75.80 50.68
N THR A 38 -10.58 -75.84 49.62
CA THR A 38 -9.73 -76.98 49.25
C THR A 38 -8.49 -77.06 50.12
N SER A 39 -7.91 -75.93 50.54
CA SER A 39 -6.77 -75.92 51.45
C SER A 39 -7.20 -76.28 52.87
N LEU A 40 -6.48 -77.22 53.49
CA LEU A 40 -6.74 -77.64 54.86
C LEU A 40 -6.62 -76.47 55.85
N ALA A 41 -5.66 -75.58 55.62
CA ALA A 41 -5.46 -74.38 56.44
C ALA A 41 -6.66 -73.43 56.37
N ALA A 42 -7.11 -73.03 55.17
CA ALA A 42 -8.25 -72.11 55.04
C ALA A 42 -9.56 -72.74 55.52
N ARG A 43 -9.74 -74.06 55.29
CA ARG A 43 -10.88 -74.80 55.83
C ARG A 43 -10.91 -74.79 57.36
N ARG A 44 -9.79 -75.07 58.01
CA ARG A 44 -9.66 -75.03 59.47
C ARG A 44 -9.96 -73.65 60.02
N THR A 45 -9.46 -72.59 59.38
CA THR A 45 -9.75 -71.20 59.74
C THR A 45 -11.25 -70.89 59.61
N CYS A 46 -11.88 -71.25 58.49
CA CYS A 46 -13.32 -71.04 58.27
C CYS A 46 -14.18 -71.71 59.36
N ILE A 47 -13.90 -72.97 59.69
CA ILE A 47 -14.60 -73.72 60.74
C ILE A 47 -14.38 -73.09 62.11
N ARG A 48 -13.13 -72.72 62.44
CA ARG A 48 -12.78 -72.09 63.73
C ARG A 48 -13.50 -70.76 63.92
N ASP A 49 -13.54 -69.92 62.88
CA ASP A 49 -14.16 -68.61 62.95
C ASP A 49 -15.70 -68.74 63.04
N ALA A 50 -16.28 -69.73 62.35
CA ALA A 50 -17.71 -70.02 62.40
C ALA A 50 -18.20 -70.45 63.80
N LYS A 51 -17.37 -71.17 64.58
CA LYS A 51 -17.69 -71.49 66.00
C LYS A 51 -17.85 -70.24 66.88
N ASN A 52 -17.25 -69.12 66.45
CA ASN A 52 -17.34 -67.82 67.12
C ASN A 52 -18.28 -66.85 66.40
N TRP A 53 -19.18 -67.34 65.52
CA TRP A 53 -20.15 -66.54 64.77
C TRP A 53 -19.51 -65.48 63.85
N LYS A 54 -18.30 -65.76 63.37
CA LYS A 54 -17.47 -64.86 62.55
C LYS A 54 -16.95 -65.58 61.30
N GLY A 55 -16.21 -64.85 60.46
CA GLY A 55 -15.53 -65.40 59.30
C GLY A 55 -16.44 -65.61 58.09
N SER A 56 -15.95 -66.36 57.10
CA SER A 56 -16.54 -66.41 55.75
C SER A 56 -17.98 -66.96 55.73
N CYS A 57 -18.32 -67.93 56.59
CA CYS A 57 -19.68 -68.49 56.65
C CYS A 57 -20.73 -67.42 57.03
N TYR A 58 -20.36 -66.49 57.92
CA TYR A 58 -21.21 -65.42 58.43
C TYR A 58 -21.03 -64.09 57.69
N THR A 59 -20.10 -64.02 56.73
CA THR A 59 -19.83 -62.79 55.96
C THR A 59 -20.34 -62.89 54.52
N CYS A 60 -20.18 -64.06 53.88
CA CYS A 60 -20.59 -64.30 52.50
C CYS A 60 -21.06 -65.75 52.25
N GLY A 61 -21.38 -66.48 53.31
CA GLY A 61 -21.82 -67.86 53.29
C GLY A 61 -23.29 -68.03 53.70
N PRO A 62 -23.73 -69.26 54.02
CA PRO A 62 -25.13 -69.58 54.26
C PRO A 62 -25.70 -68.96 55.54
N LYS A 63 -24.86 -68.38 56.41
CA LYS A 63 -25.27 -67.69 57.64
C LYS A 63 -24.96 -66.19 57.60
N ALA A 64 -24.65 -65.64 56.42
CA ALA A 64 -24.42 -64.21 56.28
C ALA A 64 -25.71 -63.42 56.54
N SER A 65 -25.60 -62.36 57.35
CA SER A 65 -26.73 -61.46 57.64
C SER A 65 -27.07 -60.54 56.46
N THR A 66 -26.14 -60.37 55.52
CA THR A 66 -26.33 -59.60 54.28
C THR A 66 -25.66 -60.32 53.11
N THR A 67 -26.19 -60.19 51.90
CA THR A 67 -25.70 -60.85 50.67
C THR A 67 -24.77 -59.96 49.85
N THR A 68 -24.16 -58.93 50.46
CA THR A 68 -23.38 -57.91 49.76
C THR A 68 -21.96 -58.35 49.40
N LYS A 69 -21.47 -59.43 50.01
CA LYS A 69 -20.13 -59.99 49.76
C LYS A 69 -20.21 -61.38 49.17
N THR A 70 -19.23 -61.72 48.33
CA THR A 70 -19.09 -63.01 47.66
C THR A 70 -17.78 -63.66 48.07
N LEU A 71 -17.77 -64.98 48.20
CA LEU A 71 -16.54 -65.74 48.48
C LEU A 71 -15.68 -65.80 47.21
N CYS A 72 -14.51 -65.14 47.22
CA CYS A 72 -13.52 -65.20 46.16
C CYS A 72 -12.20 -65.77 46.70
N GLY A 73 -11.85 -66.98 46.26
CA GLY A 73 -10.73 -67.73 46.85
C GLY A 73 -11.00 -68.03 48.32
N ASN A 74 -10.15 -67.50 49.21
CA ASN A 74 -10.25 -67.74 50.65
C ASN A 74 -10.94 -66.61 51.44
N GLY A 75 -11.39 -65.54 50.79
CA GLY A 75 -11.93 -64.35 51.46
C GLY A 75 -13.25 -63.87 50.88
N CYS A 76 -14.03 -63.17 51.71
CA CYS A 76 -15.26 -62.51 51.28
C CYS A 76 -14.95 -61.11 50.76
N VAL A 77 -15.30 -60.83 49.51
CA VAL A 77 -15.05 -59.54 48.84
C VAL A 77 -16.37 -58.91 48.39
N ASP A 78 -16.41 -57.58 48.33
CA ASP A 78 -17.55 -56.84 47.78
C ASP A 78 -17.31 -56.66 46.27
N LEU A 79 -18.02 -57.44 45.45
CA LEU A 79 -17.86 -57.39 44.00
C LEU A 79 -18.25 -56.04 43.40
N LYS A 80 -18.93 -55.16 44.16
CA LYS A 80 -19.33 -53.83 43.70
C LYS A 80 -18.25 -52.76 43.90
N LYS A 81 -17.23 -53.04 44.72
CA LYS A 81 -16.22 -52.06 45.13
C LYS A 81 -14.78 -52.56 45.03
N ASP A 82 -14.56 -53.87 45.12
CA ASP A 82 -13.22 -54.44 45.06
C ASP A 82 -12.69 -54.43 43.62
N ARG A 83 -11.70 -53.57 43.38
CA ARG A 83 -10.98 -53.44 42.10
C ARG A 83 -10.42 -54.76 41.58
N ASN A 84 -10.03 -55.69 42.47
CA ASN A 84 -9.43 -56.96 42.09
C ASN A 84 -10.47 -58.08 41.84
N ASN A 85 -11.74 -57.83 42.15
CA ASN A 85 -12.84 -58.77 42.04
C ASN A 85 -14.11 -58.07 41.54
N CYS A 86 -14.01 -57.18 40.56
CA CYS A 86 -15.13 -56.32 40.17
C CYS A 86 -16.18 -57.07 39.35
N GLY A 87 -17.40 -57.21 39.85
CA GLY A 87 -18.49 -57.96 39.21
C GLY A 87 -18.31 -59.49 39.26
N ALA A 88 -17.07 -59.99 39.29
CA ALA A 88 -16.74 -61.40 39.44
C ALA A 88 -15.38 -61.58 40.13
N CYS A 89 -15.20 -62.74 40.78
CA CYS A 89 -13.92 -63.10 41.40
C CYS A 89 -12.78 -63.08 40.37
N ARG A 90 -11.64 -62.49 40.74
CA ARG A 90 -10.44 -62.32 39.89
C ARG A 90 -10.64 -61.45 38.65
N ASN A 91 -11.76 -60.74 38.52
CA ASN A 91 -11.91 -59.72 37.48
C ASN A 91 -11.25 -58.41 37.93
N VAL A 92 -9.95 -58.27 37.62
CA VAL A 92 -9.15 -57.12 38.02
C VAL A 92 -9.35 -55.96 37.04
N CYS A 93 -9.75 -54.80 37.54
CA CYS A 93 -9.88 -53.61 36.70
C CYS A 93 -8.51 -53.14 36.18
N LYS A 94 -8.46 -52.84 34.87
CA LYS A 94 -7.23 -52.42 34.17
C LYS A 94 -6.72 -51.06 34.67
N LYS A 95 -5.50 -50.69 34.25
CA LYS A 95 -4.89 -49.41 34.62
C LYS A 95 -5.86 -48.25 34.36
N TYR A 96 -5.95 -47.32 35.33
CA TYR A 96 -6.85 -46.17 35.30
C TYR A 96 -8.36 -46.48 35.30
N GLN A 97 -8.76 -47.66 35.76
CA GLN A 97 -10.16 -48.01 36.07
C GLN A 97 -10.38 -48.18 37.58
N SER A 98 -11.62 -48.01 38.05
CA SER A 98 -12.09 -48.38 39.40
C SER A 98 -13.29 -49.31 39.30
N CYS A 99 -13.57 -50.06 40.36
CA CYS A 99 -14.81 -50.84 40.42
C CYS A 99 -15.95 -49.94 40.89
N ASP A 100 -16.95 -49.74 40.03
CA ASP A 100 -18.17 -49.04 40.38
C ASP A 100 -19.38 -49.92 40.06
N GLN A 101 -20.16 -50.23 41.09
CA GLN A 101 -21.35 -51.08 41.02
C GLN A 101 -21.14 -52.45 40.33
N GLY A 102 -19.92 -52.98 40.39
CA GLY A 102 -19.57 -54.28 39.78
C GLY A 102 -19.12 -54.20 38.34
N SER A 103 -18.91 -52.99 37.80
CA SER A 103 -18.30 -52.77 36.50
C SER A 103 -16.98 -52.01 36.66
N CYS A 104 -15.96 -52.40 35.88
CA CYS A 104 -14.73 -51.64 35.79
C CYS A 104 -14.98 -50.40 34.92
N VAL A 105 -15.03 -49.23 35.56
CA VAL A 105 -15.24 -47.93 34.91
C VAL A 105 -13.96 -47.12 34.93
N CYS A 106 -13.77 -46.23 33.97
CA CYS A 106 -12.61 -45.34 33.98
C CYS A 106 -12.64 -44.38 35.18
N LEU A 107 -11.46 -44.01 35.68
CA LEU A 107 -11.34 -42.94 36.67
C LEU A 107 -11.92 -41.63 36.11
N ALA A 108 -12.35 -40.74 37.02
CA ALA A 108 -12.91 -39.45 36.65
C ALA A 108 -12.00 -38.67 35.69
N GLY A 109 -12.59 -38.06 34.66
CA GLY A 109 -11.88 -37.32 33.61
C GLY A 109 -11.27 -38.20 32.51
N LEU A 110 -11.45 -39.52 32.55
CA LEU A 110 -11.03 -40.44 31.49
C LEU A 110 -12.23 -41.10 30.82
N THR A 111 -12.06 -41.42 29.54
CA THR A 111 -13.06 -42.11 28.72
C THR A 111 -12.57 -43.48 28.32
N LEU A 112 -13.46 -44.47 28.32
CA LEU A 112 -13.15 -45.82 27.86
C LEU A 112 -13.11 -45.83 26.32
N CYS A 113 -11.92 -45.97 25.75
CA CYS A 113 -11.70 -46.11 24.31
C CYS A 113 -11.24 -47.54 24.03
N GLY A 114 -12.17 -48.37 23.55
CA GLY A 114 -11.96 -49.81 23.45
C GLY A 114 -11.80 -50.44 24.82
N ASP A 115 -10.62 -50.96 25.11
CA ASP A 115 -10.34 -51.72 26.35
C ASP A 115 -9.57 -50.91 27.41
N SER A 116 -9.47 -49.59 27.18
CA SER A 116 -8.40 -48.76 27.66
C SER A 116 -8.91 -47.35 28.00
N CYS A 117 -8.63 -46.84 29.20
CA CYS A 117 -9.01 -45.49 29.57
C CYS A 117 -8.03 -44.46 28.99
N ARG A 118 -8.57 -43.39 28.39
CA ARG A 118 -7.81 -42.31 27.75
C ARG A 118 -8.32 -40.95 28.20
N ASN A 119 -7.41 -39.99 28.28
CA ASN A 119 -7.75 -38.60 28.51
C ASN A 119 -8.00 -37.93 27.16
N LEU A 120 -9.26 -37.71 26.80
CA LEU A 120 -9.60 -37.12 25.50
C LEU A 120 -9.14 -35.68 25.35
N LEU A 121 -8.70 -35.03 26.44
CA LEU A 121 -8.24 -33.64 26.42
C LEU A 121 -6.78 -33.49 26.01
N THR A 122 -5.99 -34.55 26.15
CA THR A 122 -4.52 -34.51 25.98
C THR A 122 -3.94 -35.69 25.21
N ASP A 123 -4.70 -36.77 24.98
CA ASP A 123 -4.23 -37.90 24.18
C ASP A 123 -4.32 -37.61 22.68
N ASN A 124 -3.17 -37.45 22.04
CA ASN A 124 -3.05 -37.25 20.59
C ASN A 124 -3.71 -38.33 19.73
N ASN A 125 -3.95 -39.54 20.24
CA ASN A 125 -4.63 -40.60 19.47
C ASN A 125 -6.14 -40.68 19.72
N ASN A 126 -6.67 -39.92 20.67
CA ASN A 126 -8.07 -39.94 21.09
C ASN A 126 -8.57 -38.52 21.42
N CYS A 127 -8.23 -37.53 20.60
CA CYS A 127 -8.46 -36.12 20.93
C CYS A 127 -9.93 -35.74 20.73
N GLY A 128 -10.61 -35.35 21.80
CA GLY A 128 -12.05 -35.03 21.81
C GLY A 128 -12.97 -36.25 21.69
N SER A 129 -12.53 -37.34 21.04
CA SER A 129 -13.26 -38.60 20.94
C SER A 129 -12.32 -39.79 20.71
N CYS A 130 -12.78 -41.00 21.03
CA CYS A 130 -12.01 -42.23 20.86
C CYS A 130 -11.66 -42.46 19.39
N GLY A 131 -10.39 -42.74 19.10
CA GLY A 131 -9.87 -42.95 17.74
C GLY A 131 -9.66 -41.66 16.92
N ASN A 132 -10.05 -40.48 17.42
CA ASN A 132 -9.81 -39.22 16.73
C ASN A 132 -8.36 -38.76 16.92
N LYS A 133 -7.48 -39.27 16.06
CA LYS A 133 -6.05 -38.98 16.12
C LYS A 133 -5.74 -37.60 15.52
N CYS A 134 -4.99 -36.77 16.25
CA CYS A 134 -4.40 -35.56 15.71
C CYS A 134 -3.44 -35.90 14.56
N SER A 135 -3.59 -35.19 13.44
CA SER A 135 -2.76 -35.34 12.24
C SER A 135 -2.10 -34.02 11.87
N GLY A 136 -1.32 -33.99 10.80
CA GLY A 136 -0.70 -32.75 10.31
C GLY A 136 0.27 -32.07 11.29
N GLY A 137 0.85 -32.82 12.24
CA GLY A 137 1.73 -32.27 13.28
C GLY A 137 1.00 -31.55 14.43
N MET A 138 -0.32 -31.63 14.49
CA MET A 138 -1.11 -31.10 15.60
C MET A 138 -0.90 -31.90 16.90
N ILE A 139 -1.14 -31.24 18.02
CA ILE A 139 -1.18 -31.81 19.36
C ILE A 139 -2.60 -31.71 19.93
N CYS A 140 -2.96 -32.64 20.82
CA CYS A 140 -4.23 -32.56 21.51
C CYS A 140 -4.13 -31.60 22.69
N SER A 141 -4.93 -30.53 22.65
CA SER A 141 -5.06 -29.57 23.74
C SER A 141 -6.52 -29.24 23.97
N ALA A 142 -7.00 -29.47 25.20
CA ALA A 142 -8.40 -29.29 25.57
C ALA A 142 -9.39 -30.04 24.65
N GLY A 143 -8.97 -31.20 24.14
CA GLY A 143 -9.80 -32.06 23.28
C GLY A 143 -9.90 -31.60 21.83
N ILE A 144 -9.06 -30.63 21.44
CA ILE A 144 -9.01 -30.11 20.08
C ILE A 144 -7.57 -30.24 19.57
N GLY A 145 -7.43 -30.63 18.29
CA GLY A 145 -6.14 -30.61 17.61
C GLY A 145 -5.70 -29.16 17.36
N VAL A 146 -4.57 -28.76 17.95
CA VAL A 146 -3.98 -27.43 17.77
C VAL A 146 -2.54 -27.55 17.33
N CYS A 147 -2.03 -26.53 16.65
CA CYS A 147 -0.62 -26.50 16.33
C CYS A 147 0.23 -26.20 17.57
N PRO A 148 1.46 -26.76 17.66
CA PRO A 148 2.42 -26.38 18.68
C PRO A 148 2.68 -24.86 18.65
N ALA A 149 3.16 -24.33 19.78
CA ALA A 149 3.51 -22.91 19.88
C ALA A 149 4.49 -22.49 18.76
N GLY A 150 4.23 -21.35 18.13
CA GLY A 150 5.03 -20.83 17.02
C GLY A 150 4.74 -21.48 15.66
N MET A 151 3.71 -22.33 15.55
CA MET A 151 3.23 -22.88 14.29
C MET A 151 1.77 -22.46 14.04
N THR A 152 1.40 -22.36 12.76
CA THR A 152 0.06 -22.01 12.31
C THR A 152 -0.55 -23.18 11.55
N SER A 153 -1.85 -23.42 11.74
CA SER A 153 -2.58 -24.45 11.00
C SER A 153 -2.88 -23.96 9.58
N CYS A 154 -2.24 -24.57 8.59
CA CYS A 154 -2.50 -24.35 7.17
C CYS A 154 -3.16 -25.61 6.60
N ASN A 155 -4.46 -25.52 6.32
CA ASN A 155 -5.27 -26.64 5.79
C ASN A 155 -5.13 -27.94 6.61
N GLY A 156 -5.08 -27.82 7.94
CA GLY A 156 -4.95 -28.95 8.85
C GLY A 156 -3.52 -29.45 9.07
N VAL A 157 -2.50 -28.78 8.52
CA VAL A 157 -1.08 -29.08 8.74
C VAL A 157 -0.38 -27.91 9.39
N CYS A 158 0.37 -28.17 10.46
CA CYS A 158 1.11 -27.15 11.17
C CYS A 158 2.35 -26.71 10.40
N LYS A 159 2.41 -25.42 10.07
CA LYS A 159 3.51 -24.79 9.35
C LYS A 159 4.16 -23.72 10.20
N ASN A 160 5.47 -23.60 10.10
CA ASN A 160 6.19 -22.50 10.71
C ASN A 160 6.28 -21.35 9.70
N LEU A 161 5.37 -20.37 9.81
CA LEU A 161 5.28 -19.29 8.83
C LEU A 161 6.50 -18.36 8.81
N SER A 162 7.38 -18.47 9.79
CA SER A 162 8.62 -17.67 9.84
C SER A 162 9.80 -18.31 9.08
N LYS A 163 9.66 -19.57 8.67
CA LYS A 163 10.75 -20.38 8.09
C LYS A 163 10.34 -21.27 6.92
N ASP A 164 9.07 -21.67 6.82
CA ASP A 164 8.59 -22.52 5.73
C ASP A 164 8.56 -21.69 4.44
N LYS A 165 9.44 -22.04 3.50
CA LYS A 165 9.57 -21.39 2.20
C LYS A 165 8.25 -21.36 1.43
N ASN A 166 7.38 -22.37 1.60
CA ASN A 166 6.13 -22.48 0.86
C ASN A 166 4.93 -21.85 1.61
N ASN A 167 5.14 -21.36 2.83
CA ASN A 167 4.10 -20.78 3.69
C ASN A 167 4.68 -19.58 4.47
N CYS A 168 5.37 -18.67 3.80
CA CYS A 168 6.07 -17.57 4.44
C CYS A 168 5.12 -16.41 4.77
N GLY A 169 4.98 -16.10 6.06
CA GLY A 169 4.07 -15.08 6.58
C GLY A 169 2.60 -15.51 6.61
N TYR A 170 2.14 -16.22 5.58
CA TYR A 170 0.78 -16.74 5.44
C TYR A 170 0.77 -18.17 4.86
N CYS A 171 -0.32 -18.90 5.10
CA CYS A 171 -0.52 -20.21 4.50
C CYS A 171 -0.59 -20.12 2.97
N ASP A 172 0.05 -21.07 2.29
CA ASP A 172 0.11 -21.17 0.82
C ASP A 172 0.72 -19.95 0.11
N VAL A 173 1.38 -19.05 0.85
CA VAL A 173 2.17 -17.94 0.29
C VAL A 173 3.65 -18.34 0.31
N GLY A 174 4.18 -18.72 -0.85
CA GLY A 174 5.57 -19.16 -0.99
C GLY A 174 6.55 -18.05 -1.35
N CYS A 175 7.81 -18.23 -0.97
CA CYS A 175 8.93 -17.50 -1.54
C CYS A 175 9.40 -18.20 -2.81
N TYR A 176 9.46 -17.44 -3.90
CA TYR A 176 9.82 -17.95 -5.21
C TYR A 176 11.33 -17.85 -5.49
N GLY A 177 11.79 -18.62 -6.47
CA GLY A 177 13.20 -18.63 -6.89
C GLY A 177 14.15 -18.96 -5.74
N GLU A 178 15.20 -18.15 -5.60
CA GLU A 178 16.23 -18.29 -4.56
C GLU A 178 15.84 -17.65 -3.21
N ALA A 179 14.70 -16.96 -3.14
CA ALA A 179 14.29 -16.31 -1.90
C ALA A 179 14.00 -17.32 -0.79
N LEU A 180 14.35 -16.95 0.42
CA LEU A 180 14.17 -17.74 1.64
C LEU A 180 13.15 -17.06 2.55
N CYS A 181 12.40 -17.85 3.30
CA CYS A 181 11.53 -17.32 4.33
C CYS A 181 12.34 -16.99 5.58
N THR A 182 12.44 -15.70 5.90
CA THR A 182 13.17 -15.21 7.08
C THR A 182 12.24 -14.31 7.87
N GLY A 183 11.86 -14.73 9.07
CA GLY A 183 11.01 -13.89 9.95
C GLY A 183 9.60 -13.63 9.41
N GLY A 184 9.12 -14.48 8.50
CA GLY A 184 7.78 -14.35 7.91
C GLY A 184 7.71 -13.51 6.63
N TYR A 185 8.85 -13.13 6.07
CA TYR A 185 8.93 -12.47 4.77
C TYR A 185 9.96 -13.14 3.87
N CYS A 186 9.74 -13.02 2.56
CA CYS A 186 10.67 -13.53 1.57
C CYS A 186 11.83 -12.56 1.41
N ALA A 187 13.04 -13.06 1.66
CA ALA A 187 14.27 -12.30 1.55
C ALA A 187 15.27 -13.05 0.67
N CYS A 188 16.01 -12.30 -0.13
CA CYS A 188 17.04 -12.88 -0.99
C CYS A 188 18.35 -13.08 -0.20
N PRO A 189 19.07 -14.19 -0.43
CA PRO A 189 20.37 -14.41 0.18
C PRO A 189 21.40 -13.41 -0.35
N GLY A 190 22.44 -13.14 0.45
CA GLY A 190 23.58 -12.32 0.03
C GLY A 190 23.28 -10.84 -0.22
N GLY A 191 22.19 -10.31 0.34
CA GLY A 191 21.82 -8.89 0.17
C GLY A 191 21.29 -8.52 -1.20
N LYS A 192 21.01 -9.51 -2.07
CA LYS A 192 20.32 -9.29 -3.34
C LYS A 192 18.92 -8.71 -3.12
N THR A 193 18.37 -8.10 -4.16
CA THR A 193 17.02 -7.53 -4.13
C THR A 193 16.02 -8.52 -4.71
N LEU A 194 14.85 -8.67 -4.05
CA LEU A 194 13.76 -9.48 -4.56
C LEU A 194 13.00 -8.70 -5.64
N CYS A 195 13.21 -9.08 -6.89
CA CYS A 195 12.60 -8.50 -8.08
C CYS A 195 11.52 -9.44 -8.61
N GLY A 196 10.29 -9.26 -8.13
CA GLY A 196 9.20 -10.21 -8.36
C GLY A 196 9.56 -11.57 -7.76
N GLU A 197 9.69 -12.59 -8.61
CA GLU A 197 10.00 -13.96 -8.19
C GLU A 197 11.51 -14.31 -8.21
N LYS A 198 12.37 -13.34 -8.52
CA LYS A 198 13.81 -13.55 -8.71
C LYS A 198 14.64 -12.70 -7.77
N CYS A 199 15.75 -13.26 -7.31
CA CYS A 199 16.76 -12.53 -6.55
C CYS A 199 17.80 -11.99 -7.52
N LEU A 200 17.82 -10.66 -7.70
CA LEU A 200 18.76 -10.00 -8.60
C LEU A 200 19.74 -9.15 -7.80
N ASP A 201 20.99 -9.15 -8.24
CA ASP A 201 22.00 -8.23 -7.72
C ASP A 201 21.86 -6.89 -8.43
N THR A 202 21.11 -5.98 -7.82
CA THR A 202 20.89 -4.64 -8.37
C THR A 202 22.10 -3.73 -8.21
N MET A 203 23.12 -4.16 -7.46
CA MET A 203 24.37 -3.44 -7.30
C MET A 203 25.45 -3.92 -8.27
N ALA A 204 25.17 -4.98 -9.04
CA ALA A 204 26.00 -5.40 -10.16
C ALA A 204 25.87 -4.43 -11.35
N ASN A 205 26.68 -4.67 -12.39
CA ASN A 205 26.63 -3.93 -13.65
C ASN A 205 25.53 -4.49 -14.58
N ASP A 206 24.32 -4.71 -14.04
CA ASP A 206 23.17 -5.18 -14.81
C ASP A 206 22.44 -4.00 -15.46
N PRO A 207 22.44 -3.87 -16.80
CA PRO A 207 21.78 -2.76 -17.48
C PRO A 207 20.25 -2.75 -17.32
N ASN A 208 19.65 -3.88 -16.93
CA ASN A 208 18.20 -4.00 -16.78
C ASN A 208 17.71 -3.77 -15.33
N ASN A 209 18.61 -3.74 -14.34
CA ASN A 209 18.28 -3.72 -12.93
C ASN A 209 19.23 -2.82 -12.13
N CYS A 210 19.58 -1.66 -12.67
CA CYS A 210 20.61 -0.79 -12.14
C CYS A 210 20.16 -0.09 -10.85
N GLY A 211 20.57 -0.58 -9.67
CA GLY A 211 20.21 -0.02 -8.37
C GLY A 211 18.88 -0.55 -7.83
N TRP A 212 17.88 -0.74 -8.69
CA TRP A 212 16.62 -1.42 -8.35
C TRP A 212 16.03 -2.21 -9.53
N CYS A 213 15.04 -3.05 -9.23
CA CYS A 213 14.40 -3.95 -10.17
C CYS A 213 13.80 -3.21 -11.36
N GLY A 214 14.18 -3.62 -12.58
CA GLY A 214 13.67 -3.03 -13.81
C GLY A 214 14.19 -1.61 -14.12
N TYR A 215 15.09 -1.06 -13.32
CA TYR A 215 15.67 0.25 -13.62
C TYR A 215 16.73 0.16 -14.70
N GLN A 216 16.52 0.93 -15.77
CA GLN A 216 17.42 0.99 -16.91
C GLN A 216 17.94 2.40 -17.08
N CYS A 217 19.24 2.51 -17.35
CA CYS A 217 19.83 3.75 -17.81
C CYS A 217 19.39 3.99 -19.25
N GLN A 218 18.54 4.99 -19.50
CA GLN A 218 18.11 5.34 -20.85
C GLN A 218 19.29 5.78 -21.74
N SER A 219 20.35 6.27 -21.10
CA SER A 219 21.68 6.41 -21.70
C SER A 219 22.76 6.34 -20.63
N GLY A 220 23.99 5.99 -21.00
CA GLY A 220 25.09 5.75 -20.07
C GLY A 220 25.23 4.25 -19.74
N THR A 221 26.02 3.93 -18.72
CA THR A 221 26.31 2.55 -18.34
C THR A 221 25.98 2.33 -16.87
N CYS A 222 25.42 1.16 -16.53
CA CYS A 222 25.24 0.78 -15.14
C CYS A 222 26.58 0.35 -14.53
N VAL A 223 27.02 1.06 -13.49
CA VAL A 223 28.21 0.71 -12.73
C VAL A 223 27.88 0.75 -11.24
N GLY A 224 28.01 -0.39 -10.55
CA GLY A 224 27.76 -0.46 -9.11
C GLY A 224 26.32 -0.09 -8.71
N GLY A 225 25.32 -0.48 -9.51
CA GLY A 225 23.92 -0.12 -9.31
C GLY A 225 23.58 1.36 -9.55
N LYS A 226 24.43 2.11 -10.26
CA LYS A 226 24.17 3.51 -10.60
C LYS A 226 24.41 3.76 -12.08
N CYS A 227 23.56 4.58 -12.69
CA CYS A 227 23.80 5.07 -14.03
C CYS A 227 24.98 6.04 -14.01
N VAL A 228 25.99 5.76 -14.82
CA VAL A 228 27.18 6.60 -14.97
C VAL A 228 27.21 7.12 -16.41
N CYS A 229 27.38 8.45 -16.52
CA CYS A 229 27.49 9.12 -17.80
C CYS A 229 28.94 9.18 -18.31
N PRO A 230 29.13 9.25 -19.64
CA PRO A 230 30.43 9.57 -20.23
C PRO A 230 30.99 10.90 -19.71
N ALA A 231 32.31 11.05 -19.77
CA ALA A 231 32.98 12.28 -19.37
C ALA A 231 32.39 13.52 -20.07
N GLY A 232 32.20 14.60 -19.32
CA GLY A 232 31.61 15.85 -19.83
C GLY A 232 30.08 15.86 -19.91
N SER A 233 29.40 14.78 -19.53
CA SER A 233 27.94 14.71 -19.38
C SER A 233 27.52 14.53 -17.92
N GLY A 234 26.34 15.01 -17.58
CA GLY A 234 25.72 14.75 -16.28
C GLY A 234 24.45 13.92 -16.41
N LEU A 235 24.15 13.17 -15.35
CA LEU A 235 22.96 12.33 -15.26
C LEU A 235 21.79 13.17 -14.76
N CYS A 236 20.70 13.19 -15.54
CA CYS A 236 19.40 13.70 -15.12
C CYS A 236 18.42 12.55 -15.16
N GLU A 237 17.96 12.15 -13.98
CA GLU A 237 17.17 10.93 -13.78
C GLU A 237 17.94 9.69 -14.27
N ASN A 238 17.55 9.11 -15.40
CA ASN A 238 18.19 7.95 -16.00
C ASN A 238 18.85 8.24 -17.36
N LYS A 239 18.95 9.52 -17.75
CA LYS A 239 19.49 9.95 -19.05
C LYS A 239 20.64 10.94 -18.88
N CYS A 240 21.60 10.85 -19.77
CA CYS A 240 22.82 11.63 -19.79
C CYS A 240 22.64 12.79 -20.75
N PHE A 241 23.00 13.98 -20.28
CA PHE A 241 23.00 15.19 -21.09
C PHE A 241 24.37 15.84 -21.01
N ASN A 242 24.86 16.33 -22.15
CA ASN A 242 26.06 17.14 -22.17
C ASN A 242 25.73 18.52 -21.59
N PHE A 243 26.16 18.76 -20.35
CA PHE A 243 25.89 20.02 -19.65
C PHE A 243 26.58 21.22 -20.28
N ASN A 244 27.49 21.02 -21.24
CA ASN A 244 28.16 22.12 -21.93
C ASN A 244 27.41 22.65 -23.14
N THR A 245 26.50 21.85 -23.70
CA THR A 245 25.87 22.15 -24.99
C THR A 245 24.37 21.91 -25.01
N ASN A 246 23.81 21.17 -24.05
CA ASN A 246 22.39 20.91 -24.01
C ASN A 246 21.63 22.13 -23.45
N ASN A 247 20.68 22.63 -24.24
CA ASN A 247 19.95 23.85 -23.92
C ASN A 247 18.93 23.69 -22.78
N GLU A 248 18.48 22.48 -22.47
CA GLU A 248 17.51 22.16 -21.40
C GLU A 248 18.20 21.76 -20.08
N HIS A 249 19.49 21.40 -20.16
CA HIS A 249 20.30 20.88 -19.05
C HIS A 249 21.64 21.60 -18.94
N CYS A 250 21.69 22.90 -19.20
CA CYS A 250 22.95 23.63 -19.24
C CYS A 250 23.55 23.71 -17.83
N ARG A 251 24.80 23.25 -17.64
CA ARG A 251 25.52 23.14 -16.35
C ARG A 251 24.97 22.13 -15.35
N ARG A 252 23.66 21.92 -15.27
CA ARG A 252 22.96 21.03 -14.34
C ARG A 252 21.60 20.63 -14.91
N CYS A 253 20.96 19.64 -14.30
CA CYS A 253 19.62 19.20 -14.71
C CYS A 253 18.59 20.32 -14.66
N TRP A 254 17.72 20.35 -15.68
CA TRP A 254 16.58 21.25 -15.77
C TRP A 254 16.93 22.74 -15.69
N ASN A 255 18.14 23.09 -16.15
CA ASN A 255 18.59 24.48 -16.25
C ASN A 255 18.55 24.93 -17.71
N THR A 256 17.32 25.21 -18.16
CA THR A 256 17.04 25.58 -19.54
C THR A 256 17.52 27.01 -19.84
N CYS A 257 18.25 27.18 -20.94
CA CYS A 257 18.59 28.48 -21.50
C CYS A 257 17.40 29.04 -22.26
N SER A 258 16.75 30.04 -21.66
CA SER A 258 15.52 30.66 -22.15
C SER A 258 15.80 31.99 -22.87
N LEU A 259 14.76 32.60 -23.46
CA LEU A 259 14.78 33.97 -24.00
C LEU A 259 15.92 34.23 -25.02
N GLY A 260 16.13 33.27 -25.93
CA GLY A 260 17.08 33.37 -27.03
C GLY A 260 18.54 33.04 -26.68
N THR A 261 18.83 32.65 -25.43
CA THR A 261 20.17 32.17 -25.05
C THR A 261 20.42 30.73 -25.49
N THR A 262 21.68 30.37 -25.72
CA THR A 262 22.15 29.02 -26.05
C THR A 262 23.18 28.54 -25.04
N CYS A 263 23.15 27.25 -24.69
CA CYS A 263 24.17 26.65 -23.83
C CYS A 263 25.50 26.48 -24.55
N ILE A 264 26.53 27.20 -24.10
CA ILE A 264 27.91 27.11 -24.59
C ILE A 264 28.84 27.00 -23.39
N ALA A 265 29.68 25.96 -23.37
CA ALA A 265 30.62 25.68 -22.27
C ALA A 265 29.95 25.69 -20.87
N GLY A 266 28.68 25.27 -20.81
CA GLY A 266 27.92 25.18 -19.55
C GLY A 266 27.39 26.52 -19.05
N GLN A 267 27.30 27.52 -19.92
CA GLN A 267 26.68 28.81 -19.62
C GLN A 267 25.65 29.17 -20.69
N CYS A 268 24.52 29.72 -20.26
CA CYS A 268 23.55 30.31 -21.16
C CYS A 268 24.10 31.64 -21.66
N THR A 269 24.43 31.68 -22.94
CA THR A 269 25.08 32.83 -23.59
C THR A 269 24.25 33.29 -24.77
N CYS A 270 24.47 34.52 -25.23
CA CYS A 270 23.80 35.01 -26.42
C CYS A 270 24.52 34.58 -27.70
N PRO A 271 23.80 34.39 -28.81
CA PRO A 271 24.40 34.25 -30.13
C PRO A 271 25.35 35.40 -30.45
N ALA A 272 26.30 35.14 -31.35
CA ALA A 272 27.27 36.15 -31.78
C ALA A 272 26.58 37.46 -32.23
N GLY A 273 27.08 38.60 -31.76
CA GLY A 273 26.53 39.93 -32.06
C GLY A 273 25.42 40.42 -31.13
N GLN A 274 24.95 39.60 -30.19
CA GLN A 274 23.96 40.00 -29.18
C GLN A 274 24.59 40.14 -27.80
N SER A 275 24.01 41.02 -26.98
CA SER A 275 24.42 41.21 -25.59
C SER A 275 23.44 40.51 -24.64
N LEU A 276 23.96 39.85 -23.62
CA LEU A 276 23.17 39.23 -22.56
C LEU A 276 22.71 40.31 -21.59
N CYS A 277 21.42 40.62 -21.61
CA CYS A 277 20.82 41.63 -20.76
C CYS A 277 20.25 41.01 -19.48
N GLN A 278 20.69 41.55 -18.34
CA GLN A 278 20.31 41.11 -16.99
C GLN A 278 20.59 39.61 -16.72
N GLY A 279 21.47 38.96 -17.50
CA GLY A 279 21.70 37.52 -17.39
C GLY A 279 20.54 36.65 -17.87
N LEU A 280 19.51 37.24 -18.48
CA LEU A 280 18.21 36.59 -18.71
C LEU A 280 17.84 36.47 -20.18
N TRP A 281 18.14 37.47 -21.02
CA TRP A 281 17.70 37.49 -22.42
C TRP A 281 18.68 38.19 -23.35
N CYS A 282 18.58 37.90 -24.64
CA CYS A 282 19.50 38.44 -25.64
C CYS A 282 18.91 39.64 -26.39
N ALA A 283 19.71 40.70 -26.49
CA ALA A 283 19.33 41.90 -27.21
C ALA A 283 20.43 42.35 -28.17
N THR A 284 20.04 42.72 -29.38
CA THR A 284 20.89 43.48 -30.30
C THR A 284 20.85 44.95 -29.91
N LEU A 285 21.95 45.47 -29.35
CA LEU A 285 21.99 46.84 -28.83
C LEU A 285 21.87 47.91 -29.92
N GLU A 286 21.99 47.53 -31.20
CA GLU A 286 21.93 48.45 -32.34
C GLU A 286 20.51 48.91 -32.68
N ASN A 287 19.51 48.04 -32.49
CA ASN A 287 18.15 48.24 -32.98
C ASN A 287 17.05 47.73 -32.03
N ASN A 288 17.39 47.19 -30.85
CA ASN A 288 16.39 46.74 -29.88
C ASN A 288 15.88 47.92 -29.03
N ASN A 289 14.60 48.24 -29.14
CA ASN A 289 13.96 49.34 -28.40
C ASN A 289 13.97 49.17 -26.87
N PHE A 290 14.21 47.98 -26.33
CA PHE A 290 14.28 47.73 -24.89
C PHE A 290 15.73 47.69 -24.35
N ALA A 291 16.73 47.76 -25.22
CA ALA A 291 18.15 47.67 -24.87
C ALA A 291 19.03 48.51 -25.82
N CYS A 292 18.59 49.71 -26.18
CA CYS A 292 19.26 50.53 -27.18
C CYS A 292 20.60 51.06 -26.68
N GLY A 293 21.71 50.65 -27.30
CA GLY A 293 23.07 51.02 -26.94
C GLY A 293 23.63 50.36 -25.67
N LYS A 294 22.77 50.09 -24.67
CA LYS A 294 23.07 49.32 -23.46
C LYS A 294 21.82 48.58 -22.97
N CYS A 295 22.01 47.48 -22.25
CA CYS A 295 20.91 46.72 -21.65
C CYS A 295 20.06 47.58 -20.71
N GLY A 296 18.74 47.43 -20.80
CA GLY A 296 17.77 48.19 -20.01
C GLY A 296 17.56 49.64 -20.45
N ASN A 297 18.27 50.11 -21.49
CA ASN A 297 17.99 51.42 -22.08
C ASN A 297 16.82 51.32 -23.05
N MET A 298 15.63 51.55 -22.52
CA MET A 298 14.39 51.51 -23.30
C MET A 298 14.16 52.87 -24.00
N CYS A 299 13.87 52.82 -25.29
CA CYS A 299 13.44 53.98 -26.07
C CYS A 299 12.01 54.33 -25.69
N MET A 300 11.85 55.44 -24.95
CA MET A 300 10.57 55.98 -24.51
C MET A 300 10.11 57.12 -25.42
N GLY A 301 8.86 57.55 -25.27
CA GLY A 301 8.37 58.73 -25.98
C GLY A 301 8.23 58.56 -27.50
N ASN A 302 7.89 57.36 -27.97
CA ASN A 302 7.80 57.03 -29.39
C ASN A 302 9.14 57.15 -30.17
N THR A 303 10.27 57.13 -29.47
CA THR A 303 11.58 56.95 -30.11
C THR A 303 11.79 55.48 -30.53
N VAL A 304 12.62 55.26 -31.54
CA VAL A 304 13.07 53.93 -31.95
C VAL A 304 14.59 53.85 -31.91
N CYS A 305 15.13 52.65 -31.68
CA CYS A 305 16.56 52.44 -31.62
C CYS A 305 17.15 52.38 -33.04
N VAL A 306 18.01 53.33 -33.38
CA VAL A 306 18.76 53.37 -34.63
C VAL A 306 20.23 53.61 -34.30
N GLY A 307 21.09 52.69 -34.71
CA GLY A 307 22.53 52.83 -34.53
C GLY A 307 22.91 53.00 -33.06
N ARG A 308 22.29 52.23 -32.15
CA ARG A 308 22.53 52.28 -30.69
C ARG A 308 22.03 53.53 -29.96
N SER A 309 21.25 54.39 -30.62
CA SER A 309 20.64 55.59 -30.01
C SER A 309 19.13 55.64 -30.23
N CYS A 310 18.38 56.14 -29.25
CA CYS A 310 16.95 56.35 -29.36
C CYS A 310 16.67 57.63 -30.15
N GLN A 311 16.06 57.49 -31.32
CA GLN A 311 15.84 58.58 -32.26
C GLN A 311 14.36 58.70 -32.63
N CYS A 312 13.93 59.92 -32.97
CA CYS A 312 12.60 60.15 -33.49
C CYS A 312 12.53 59.85 -34.99
N LEU A 313 11.47 59.14 -35.41
CA LEU A 313 11.19 58.88 -36.83
C LEU A 313 10.45 60.06 -37.47
N ASN A 314 10.57 60.19 -38.79
CA ASN A 314 9.82 61.11 -39.64
C ASN A 314 9.98 62.59 -39.25
N ASN A 315 11.23 63.08 -39.19
CA ASN A 315 11.58 64.49 -38.93
C ASN A 315 11.04 65.08 -37.61
N ARG A 316 10.60 64.24 -36.67
CA ARG A 316 10.19 64.67 -35.33
C ARG A 316 11.39 64.98 -34.45
N LYS A 317 11.23 65.88 -33.49
CA LYS A 317 12.24 66.18 -32.46
C LYS A 317 11.81 65.63 -31.10
N LEU A 318 12.78 65.26 -30.28
CA LEU A 318 12.53 64.80 -28.91
C LEU A 318 12.31 66.01 -28.00
N CYS A 319 11.07 66.25 -27.62
CA CYS A 319 10.64 67.35 -26.76
C CYS A 319 10.05 66.78 -25.47
N ASP A 320 10.60 67.16 -24.31
CA ASP A 320 10.17 66.70 -22.99
C ASP A 320 9.99 65.17 -22.87
N GLY A 321 10.89 64.43 -23.54
CA GLY A 321 10.90 62.97 -23.54
C GLY A 321 9.92 62.32 -24.51
N TRP A 322 9.29 63.08 -25.42
CA TRP A 322 8.39 62.57 -26.47
C TRP A 322 8.78 63.07 -27.86
N CYS A 323 8.61 62.22 -28.88
CA CYS A 323 8.79 62.61 -30.27
C CYS A 323 7.62 63.46 -30.73
N THR A 324 7.88 64.75 -30.91
CA THR A 324 6.89 65.74 -31.29
C THR A 324 7.12 66.19 -32.72
N ALA A 325 6.02 66.34 -33.45
CA ALA A 325 6.03 66.96 -34.78
C ALA A 325 6.39 68.43 -34.62
N VAL A 326 7.42 68.90 -35.33
CA VAL A 326 7.85 70.31 -35.26
C VAL A 326 7.50 71.09 -36.53
N ASP A 327 6.92 70.40 -37.51
CA ASP A 327 6.49 70.91 -38.80
C ASP A 327 5.03 71.38 -38.81
N TYR A 328 4.15 70.75 -38.01
CA TYR A 328 2.73 71.11 -37.95
C TYR A 328 2.15 71.27 -36.53
N ASP A 329 2.90 70.96 -35.46
CA ASP A 329 2.44 71.25 -34.09
C ASP A 329 2.63 72.74 -33.77
N ARG A 330 1.51 73.45 -33.58
CA ARG A 330 1.50 74.88 -33.24
C ARG A 330 2.14 75.20 -31.89
N THR A 331 2.42 74.22 -31.05
CA THR A 331 3.06 74.41 -29.74
C THR A 331 4.56 74.08 -29.72
N ASN A 332 5.09 73.48 -30.79
CA ASN A 332 6.48 73.02 -30.92
C ASN A 332 7.08 73.36 -32.31
N CYS A 333 6.73 74.52 -32.85
CA CYS A 333 7.07 74.89 -34.21
C CYS A 333 8.58 75.09 -34.43
N GLY A 334 9.20 74.27 -35.28
CA GLY A 334 10.64 74.28 -35.58
C GLY A 334 11.54 73.76 -34.44
N ASP A 335 11.14 73.97 -33.19
CA ASP A 335 11.81 73.43 -32.01
C ASP A 335 10.86 73.25 -30.80
N CYS A 336 11.33 72.53 -29.79
CA CYS A 336 10.56 72.23 -28.59
C CYS A 336 10.11 73.49 -27.83
N GLY A 337 8.82 73.58 -27.48
CA GLY A 337 8.23 74.68 -26.72
C GLY A 337 8.05 76.00 -27.50
N VAL A 338 8.38 76.02 -28.79
CA VAL A 338 8.19 77.20 -29.65
C VAL A 338 6.73 77.28 -30.08
N LYS A 339 5.97 78.21 -29.49
CA LYS A 339 4.60 78.49 -29.92
C LYS A 339 4.58 79.23 -31.24
N ALA A 340 3.74 78.79 -32.16
CA ALA A 340 3.42 79.55 -33.36
C ALA A 340 2.87 80.93 -32.94
N SER A 341 3.57 81.99 -33.34
CA SER A 341 3.14 83.36 -33.07
C SER A 341 1.84 83.65 -33.83
N LEU A 342 0.72 83.78 -33.11
CA LEU A 342 -0.60 84.12 -33.67
C LEU A 342 -0.77 85.59 -34.06
N PHE A 343 0.30 86.39 -34.09
CA PHE A 343 0.23 87.80 -34.45
C PHE A 343 1.44 88.19 -35.31
N PRO A 344 1.25 88.65 -36.56
CA PRO A 344 2.25 89.50 -37.17
C PRO A 344 2.10 90.90 -36.54
N SER A 345 3.11 91.36 -35.80
CA SER A 345 3.30 92.81 -35.66
C SER A 345 3.72 93.38 -37.04
N PRO A 346 3.46 94.66 -37.34
CA PRO A 346 3.61 95.21 -38.70
C PRO A 346 5.04 95.30 -39.24
N ASP A 347 6.08 94.94 -38.48
CA ASP A 347 7.48 95.26 -38.78
C ASP A 347 8.36 94.04 -39.07
N PHE A 348 7.96 93.14 -40.00
CA PHE A 348 8.79 92.00 -40.39
C PHE A 348 8.79 91.72 -41.90
N LEU A 349 9.38 92.64 -42.66
CA LEU A 349 9.80 92.42 -44.06
C LEU A 349 11.30 92.10 -44.16
N ASP A 350 11.94 91.55 -43.12
CA ASP A 350 13.41 91.39 -43.12
C ASP A 350 13.98 90.12 -42.48
N LEU A 351 13.23 89.00 -42.49
CA LEU A 351 13.81 87.70 -42.12
C LEU A 351 13.26 86.52 -42.93
N ILE A 352 12.95 86.75 -44.20
CA ILE A 352 12.73 85.67 -45.16
C ILE A 352 14.07 85.37 -45.81
N LEU A 353 14.97 84.66 -45.13
CA LEU A 353 16.10 84.00 -45.81
C LEU A 353 16.82 82.87 -45.04
N HIS A 354 16.44 82.48 -43.82
CA HIS A 354 17.25 81.48 -43.08
C HIS A 354 16.54 80.33 -42.36
N SER A 355 15.26 80.01 -42.61
CA SER A 355 14.78 78.65 -42.35
C SER A 355 13.45 78.34 -43.04
N ALA A 356 13.44 77.31 -43.88
CA ALA A 356 12.22 76.74 -44.47
C ALA A 356 11.25 76.12 -43.43
N GLN A 357 11.64 76.09 -42.14
CA GLN A 357 10.86 75.47 -41.06
C GLN A 357 9.80 76.39 -40.46
N ILE A 358 9.95 77.72 -40.52
CA ILE A 358 8.96 78.66 -39.95
C ILE A 358 7.71 78.75 -40.83
N THR A 359 7.83 78.47 -42.13
CA THR A 359 6.75 78.63 -43.11
C THR A 359 5.63 77.58 -42.95
N ALA A 360 5.90 76.41 -42.36
CA ALA A 360 4.91 75.35 -42.19
C ALA A 360 3.93 75.60 -41.03
N CYS A 361 4.37 76.14 -39.89
CA CYS A 361 3.47 76.39 -38.76
C CYS A 361 2.63 77.67 -38.87
N ALA A 362 2.97 78.56 -39.81
CA ALA A 362 2.16 79.73 -40.16
C ALA A 362 1.06 79.40 -41.19
N ALA A 363 1.07 78.18 -41.76
CA ALA A 363 0.26 77.83 -42.91
C ALA A 363 -1.04 77.08 -42.56
N GLU A 364 -1.93 77.72 -41.81
CA GLU A 364 -3.38 77.40 -41.88
C GLU A 364 -4.27 78.62 -42.13
N VAL A 365 -3.70 79.78 -42.46
CA VAL A 365 -4.48 80.92 -42.98
C VAL A 365 -4.44 81.00 -44.51
N PHE A 366 -3.43 80.43 -45.18
CA PHE A 366 -3.26 80.58 -46.62
C PHE A 366 -3.93 79.49 -47.49
N ALA A 367 -4.41 78.39 -46.91
CA ALA A 367 -5.15 77.37 -47.66
C ALA A 367 -6.62 77.77 -47.98
N ASN A 368 -7.23 78.68 -47.21
CA ASN A 368 -8.61 79.15 -47.43
C ASN A 368 -8.71 80.46 -48.22
N ALA A 369 -7.61 81.17 -48.47
CA ALA A 369 -7.60 82.37 -49.31
C ALA A 369 -7.48 82.06 -50.82
N ALA A 370 -6.84 80.95 -51.18
CA ALA A 370 -6.72 80.50 -52.57
C ALA A 370 -8.04 79.88 -53.10
N TRP A 371 -8.74 79.12 -52.27
CA TRP A 371 -10.06 78.55 -52.62
C TRP A 371 -11.15 79.62 -52.78
N ALA A 372 -11.16 80.67 -51.94
CA ALA A 372 -12.13 81.77 -52.05
C ALA A 372 -11.93 82.64 -53.31
N LYS A 373 -10.69 82.79 -53.80
CA LYS A 373 -10.40 83.53 -55.06
C LYS A 373 -10.71 82.70 -56.33
N GLN A 374 -10.58 81.38 -56.28
CA GLN A 374 -10.93 80.50 -57.41
C GLN A 374 -12.45 80.29 -57.55
N TYR A 375 -13.21 80.31 -56.43
CA TYR A 375 -14.67 80.16 -56.44
C TYR A 375 -15.42 81.39 -56.97
N ALA A 376 -14.80 82.59 -56.89
CA ALA A 376 -15.36 83.84 -57.41
C ALA A 376 -15.04 84.08 -58.91
N ALA A 377 -14.00 83.45 -59.46
CA ALA A 377 -13.63 83.58 -60.87
C ALA A 377 -14.37 82.61 -61.82
N ASN A 378 -14.88 81.48 -61.31
CA ASN A 378 -15.53 80.43 -62.12
C ASN A 378 -17.07 80.50 -62.17
N ARG A 379 -17.69 81.61 -61.75
CA ARG A 379 -19.16 81.80 -61.77
C ARG A 379 -19.68 82.72 -62.89
N VAL A 380 -18.84 83.16 -63.83
CA VAL A 380 -19.24 84.11 -64.89
C VAL A 380 -19.30 83.51 -66.31
N GLU A 381 -18.80 82.29 -66.59
CA GLU A 381 -18.71 81.81 -67.99
C GLU A 381 -19.42 80.52 -68.41
N THR A 382 -20.17 79.81 -67.56
CA THR A 382 -20.92 78.64 -68.05
C THR A 382 -22.33 78.54 -67.47
N LEU A 383 -23.10 79.60 -67.71
CA LEU A 383 -24.48 79.42 -68.18
C LEU A 383 -24.38 78.78 -69.59
N THR A 384 -25.23 77.77 -69.83
CA THR A 384 -25.56 77.09 -71.11
C THR A 384 -24.78 75.81 -71.49
N MET A 385 -25.60 74.76 -71.75
CA MET A 385 -25.33 73.49 -72.45
C MET A 385 -24.60 72.40 -71.62
N THR A 386 -25.26 71.50 -70.86
CA THR A 386 -26.35 70.52 -71.10
C THR A 386 -25.90 69.24 -71.85
N ILE A 387 -26.15 68.08 -71.19
CA ILE A 387 -26.29 66.65 -71.66
C ILE A 387 -24.94 65.95 -72.04
N ILE A 388 -24.54 64.71 -71.66
CA ILE A 388 -25.16 63.36 -71.59
C ILE A 388 -24.32 62.40 -70.68
N THR A 389 -25.02 61.42 -70.06
CA THR A 389 -24.71 60.15 -69.35
C THR A 389 -23.35 59.42 -69.63
N VAL A 390 -22.73 58.52 -68.82
CA VAL A 390 -23.16 57.21 -68.22
C VAL A 390 -22.11 56.71 -67.17
N GLU A 391 -22.60 55.91 -66.21
CA GLU A 391 -22.10 54.92 -65.20
C GLU A 391 -20.70 54.18 -65.24
N PRO A 392 -20.35 53.35 -64.20
CA PRO A 392 -19.00 53.14 -63.63
C PRO A 392 -18.36 51.75 -63.90
N VAL A 393 -17.09 51.56 -63.51
CA VAL A 393 -16.43 50.23 -63.43
C VAL A 393 -15.61 50.07 -62.13
N VAL A 394 -15.67 48.84 -61.63
CA VAL A 394 -15.36 48.26 -60.31
C VAL A 394 -14.02 47.48 -60.30
N GLU A 395 -13.50 47.20 -59.09
CA GLU A 395 -12.55 46.13 -58.66
C GLU A 395 -11.04 46.25 -58.99
N TYR A 396 -10.06 45.76 -58.19
CA TYR A 396 -9.98 44.85 -57.02
C TYR A 396 -8.65 45.13 -56.26
N ALA A 397 -8.60 45.02 -54.92
CA ALA A 397 -7.35 44.75 -54.19
C ALA A 397 -7.62 43.97 -52.89
N GLN A 398 -7.06 42.76 -52.82
CA GLN A 398 -7.08 41.83 -51.69
C GLN A 398 -5.83 41.98 -50.80
N MET A 399 -6.00 41.53 -49.55
CA MET A 399 -5.04 40.97 -48.57
C MET A 399 -4.84 41.78 -47.25
N ALA A 400 -5.63 41.35 -46.24
CA ALA A 400 -5.28 40.94 -44.85
C ALA A 400 -4.28 41.78 -44.01
N ASP A 401 -4.38 41.96 -42.69
CA ASP A 401 -4.93 41.06 -41.67
C ASP A 401 -5.16 41.79 -40.31
N ASP A 402 -6.40 41.72 -39.83
CA ASP A 402 -6.96 41.43 -38.49
C ASP A 402 -6.34 41.87 -37.15
N VAL A 403 -5.12 42.40 -37.07
CA VAL A 403 -4.59 42.95 -35.78
C VAL A 403 -5.20 44.31 -35.44
N LEU A 404 -5.73 45.02 -36.45
CA LEU A 404 -6.33 46.35 -36.28
C LEU A 404 -7.77 46.32 -35.74
N ARG A 405 -8.47 45.19 -35.86
CA ARG A 405 -9.89 45.06 -35.50
C ARG A 405 -10.11 44.89 -33.99
N ASP A 406 -9.14 44.30 -33.28
CA ASP A 406 -9.24 44.09 -31.83
C ASP A 406 -8.78 45.32 -31.02
N PHE A 407 -7.96 46.21 -31.60
CA PHE A 407 -7.57 47.47 -30.94
C PHE A 407 -8.70 48.50 -30.91
N VAL A 408 -9.59 48.49 -31.91
CA VAL A 408 -10.70 49.45 -32.05
C VAL A 408 -11.88 49.11 -31.11
N THR A 409 -11.90 47.92 -30.50
CA THR A 409 -13.05 47.44 -29.71
C THR A 409 -12.84 47.54 -28.18
N ALA A 410 -11.70 48.02 -27.68
CA ALA A 410 -11.35 47.93 -26.25
C ALA A 410 -11.18 49.26 -25.48
N MET A 411 -11.55 50.42 -26.05
CA MET A 411 -11.58 51.68 -25.28
C MET A 411 -12.99 52.32 -25.27
N TYR A 412 -13.79 51.79 -24.35
CA TYR A 412 -14.99 52.36 -23.70
C TYR A 412 -14.96 53.92 -23.55
N VAL A 413 -16.00 54.74 -23.83
CA VAL A 413 -17.43 54.83 -23.34
C VAL A 413 -17.55 55.55 -21.96
N PRO A 414 -18.59 56.34 -21.60
CA PRO A 414 -19.27 57.51 -22.20
C PRO A 414 -19.34 58.72 -21.21
N LYS A 415 -19.88 59.89 -21.58
CA LYS A 415 -20.56 60.77 -20.59
C LYS A 415 -21.68 61.64 -21.20
N VAL A 416 -22.82 61.45 -20.55
CA VAL A 416 -24.14 62.09 -20.59
C VAL A 416 -24.13 63.60 -20.88
N GLY A 417 -25.12 64.02 -21.68
CA GLY A 417 -25.60 65.39 -21.87
C GLY A 417 -26.78 65.38 -22.81
#